data_AF-I4EAU3-F1
#
_entry.id   AF-I4EAU3-F1
#
_cell.length_a   1.000
_cell.length_b   1.000
_cell.length_c   1.000
_cell.angle_alpha   90.00
_cell.angle_beta   90.00
_cell.angle_gamma   90.00
#
_symmetry.space_group_name_H-M   'P 1'
#
loop_
_entity.id
_entity.type
_entity.pdbx_description
1 polymer ?
#
loop_
_entity_poly.entity_id
_entity_poly.type
_entity_poly.pdbx_seq_one_letter_code
_entity_poly.pdbx_strand_id
1 'polypeptide(L)'
;MFAKRPRRENAPELQHMAYTLDPGAMTAIAGCVVDEIDHLDRNASHSLILRHHWSRSLASSYLEGVEDVMDASNSTALFEVDDAIFTLTERPTRADWPAPMIIYVAEIYDAQNEIGAEHFEIVVGPDGQPEPRELLGV
;
A
#
# COMPACT_ATOMS: atom_id res chain seq x y z
N MET A 1 -39.69 2.84 34.27
CA MET A 1 -40.01 1.95 33.13
C MET A 1 -39.36 2.52 31.87
N PHE A 2 -38.69 1.66 31.10
CA PHE A 2 -38.08 1.89 29.77
C PHE A 2 -39.13 2.38 28.73
N ALA A 3 -38.85 2.99 27.56
CA ALA A 3 -37.83 2.73 26.53
C ALA A 3 -37.80 3.90 25.48
N LYS A 4 -36.61 4.39 25.02
CA LYS A 4 -35.96 4.24 23.66
C LYS A 4 -36.75 4.84 22.46
N ARG A 5 -36.20 5.70 21.57
CA ARG A 5 -35.06 5.55 20.59
C ARG A 5 -34.99 6.83 19.67
N PRO A 6 -34.07 7.03 18.68
CA PRO A 6 -32.65 7.44 18.83
C PRO A 6 -32.13 8.55 17.84
N ARG A 7 -30.93 9.10 18.14
CA ARG A 7 -29.75 9.41 17.29
C ARG A 7 -29.89 10.13 15.92
N ARG A 8 -29.25 11.30 15.82
CA ARG A 8 -28.32 11.63 14.71
C ARG A 8 -27.09 12.32 15.32
N GLU A 9 -26.12 11.49 15.70
CA GLU A 9 -24.75 11.97 15.90
C GLU A 9 -24.14 12.09 14.51
N ASN A 10 -23.60 13.27 14.22
CA ASN A 10 -22.73 13.48 13.06
C ASN A 10 -21.58 12.48 13.20
N ALA A 11 -21.50 11.52 12.29
CA ALA A 11 -20.33 10.67 12.17
C ALA A 11 -19.15 11.59 11.82
N PRO A 12 -18.04 11.56 12.58
CA PRO A 12 -16.83 12.22 12.14
C PRO A 12 -16.35 11.55 10.85
N GLU A 13 -15.97 12.35 9.87
CA GLU A 13 -15.35 11.89 8.64
C GLU A 13 -14.12 11.03 8.96
N LEU A 14 -14.05 9.85 8.35
CA LEU A 14 -12.94 8.91 8.48
C LEU A 14 -11.67 9.55 7.93
N GLN A 15 -10.79 10.01 8.81
CA GLN A 15 -9.43 10.41 8.43
C GLN A 15 -8.54 9.16 8.45
N HIS A 16 -8.07 8.77 7.26
CA HIS A 16 -7.09 7.72 7.08
C HIS A 16 -5.72 8.28 7.47
N MET A 17 -5.00 7.64 8.38
CA MET A 17 -3.63 8.01 8.76
C MET A 17 -2.69 6.80 8.59
N ALA A 18 -1.58 7.03 7.90
CA ALA A 18 -0.45 6.10 7.84
C ALA A 18 0.33 6.13 9.17
N TYR A 19 0.82 4.98 9.64
CA TYR A 19 1.65 4.87 10.85
C TYR A 19 2.85 3.93 10.65
N THR A 20 3.90 4.14 11.46
CA THR A 20 5.05 3.23 11.65
C THR A 20 4.95 2.50 12.99
N LEU A 21 5.66 1.38 13.18
CA LEU A 21 5.60 0.50 14.36
C LEU A 21 6.28 1.09 15.62
N ASP A 22 5.93 2.31 15.98
CA ASP A 22 6.17 2.85 17.31
C ASP A 22 5.23 2.15 18.32
N PRO A 23 5.70 1.72 19.50
CA PRO A 23 4.83 1.26 20.60
C PRO A 23 3.70 2.26 20.96
N GLY A 24 3.93 3.56 20.75
CA GLY A 24 2.89 4.59 20.84
C GLY A 24 1.83 4.49 19.73
N ALA A 25 2.22 4.21 18.48
CA ALA A 25 1.30 3.90 17.38
C ALA A 25 0.51 2.62 17.64
N MET A 26 1.14 1.55 18.15
CA MET A 26 0.45 0.31 18.56
C MET A 26 -0.59 0.54 19.67
N THR A 27 -0.34 1.51 20.56
CA THR A 27 -1.31 1.95 21.58
C THR A 27 -2.46 2.76 20.96
N ALA A 28 -2.21 3.50 19.88
CA ALA A 28 -3.23 4.26 19.14
C ALA A 28 -4.13 3.36 18.26
N ILE A 29 -3.60 2.23 17.77
CA ILE A 29 -4.35 1.24 16.98
C ILE A 29 -5.09 0.24 17.89
N ALA A 30 -4.76 0.20 19.20
CA ALA A 30 -5.45 -0.62 20.20
C ALA A 30 -6.91 -0.16 20.37
N GLY A 31 -7.78 -0.70 19.53
CA GLY A 31 -9.20 -0.32 19.41
C GLY A 31 -9.73 -0.42 17.98
N CYS A 32 -8.86 -0.49 16.99
CA CYS A 32 -9.21 -0.79 15.60
C CYS A 32 -9.19 -2.30 15.37
N VAL A 33 -10.24 -2.82 14.74
CA VAL A 33 -10.17 -4.13 14.10
C VAL A 33 -9.43 -3.91 12.78
N VAL A 34 -8.24 -4.48 12.67
CA VAL A 34 -7.47 -4.48 11.42
C VAL A 34 -7.77 -5.80 10.74
N ASP A 35 -8.40 -5.72 9.58
CA ASP A 35 -8.58 -6.86 8.69
C ASP A 35 -7.44 -6.89 7.68
N GLU A 36 -6.89 -8.08 7.43
CA GLU A 36 -5.93 -8.29 6.36
C GLU A 36 -6.62 -8.01 5.01
N ILE A 37 -5.95 -7.26 4.14
CA ILE A 37 -6.43 -7.04 2.77
C ILE A 37 -5.76 -8.09 1.90
N ASP A 38 -6.52 -9.10 1.51
CA ASP A 38 -6.11 -10.16 0.60
C ASP A 38 -6.55 -9.89 -0.86
N HIS A 39 -7.48 -8.98 -1.09
CA HIS A 39 -7.88 -8.51 -2.43
C HIS A 39 -8.56 -7.13 -2.38
N LEU A 40 -8.69 -6.49 -3.54
CA LEU A 40 -9.49 -5.27 -3.70
C LEU A 40 -10.88 -5.59 -4.23
N ASP A 41 -11.87 -4.78 -3.85
CA ASP A 41 -13.19 -4.81 -4.48
C ASP A 41 -13.04 -4.56 -5.99
N ARG A 42 -13.79 -5.31 -6.81
CA ARG A 42 -13.77 -5.18 -8.27
C ARG A 42 -14.13 -3.78 -8.77
N ASN A 43 -14.83 -3.00 -7.96
CA ASN A 43 -15.25 -1.63 -8.26
C ASN A 43 -14.38 -0.58 -7.57
N ALA A 44 -13.27 -0.98 -6.94
CA ALA A 44 -12.31 -0.01 -6.43
C ALA A 44 -11.83 0.91 -7.56
N SER A 45 -11.59 2.17 -7.24
CA SER A 45 -11.16 3.19 -8.21
C SER A 45 -9.67 3.11 -8.55
N HIS A 46 -8.88 2.45 -7.70
CA HIS A 46 -7.43 2.39 -7.79
C HIS A 46 -6.92 1.00 -7.44
N SER A 47 -5.78 0.65 -8.02
CA SER A 47 -4.93 -0.44 -7.58
C SER A 47 -3.97 0.05 -6.51
N LEU A 48 -3.49 -0.87 -5.67
CA LEU A 48 -2.47 -0.60 -4.66
C LEU A 48 -1.14 -1.14 -5.12
N ILE A 49 -0.08 -0.37 -4.93
CA ILE A 49 1.30 -0.81 -5.16
C ILE A 49 2.05 -0.68 -3.86
N LEU A 50 2.49 -1.82 -3.31
CA LEU A 50 3.41 -1.90 -2.18
C LEU A 50 4.80 -2.20 -2.73
N ARG A 51 5.74 -1.27 -2.59
CA ARG A 51 7.10 -1.42 -3.12
C ARG A 51 8.12 -1.41 -1.98
N HIS A 52 8.95 -2.44 -1.91
CA HIS A 52 10.12 -2.49 -1.04
C HIS A 52 11.26 -1.65 -1.63
N HIS A 53 12.02 -1.00 -0.76
CA HIS A 53 13.17 -0.17 -1.10
C HIS A 53 14.36 -0.55 -0.24
N TRP A 54 15.55 -0.52 -0.84
CA TRP A 54 16.81 -0.76 -0.12
C TRP A 54 17.11 0.30 0.95
N SER A 55 16.75 1.56 0.67
CA SER A 55 17.04 2.67 1.56
C SER A 55 15.91 3.68 1.58
N ARG A 56 15.85 4.45 2.67
CA ARG A 56 14.89 5.54 2.83
C ARG A 56 15.05 6.61 1.74
N SER A 57 16.29 6.86 1.32
CA SER A 57 16.58 7.80 0.24
C SER A 57 15.95 7.35 -1.07
N LEU A 58 16.07 6.07 -1.43
CA LEU A 58 15.43 5.52 -2.64
C LEU A 58 13.90 5.54 -2.54
N ALA A 59 13.35 5.20 -1.37
CA ALA A 59 11.91 5.29 -1.13
C ALA A 59 11.38 6.72 -1.29
N SER A 60 12.11 7.71 -0.76
CA SER A 60 11.74 9.12 -0.86
C SER A 60 11.81 9.62 -2.30
N SER A 61 12.91 9.35 -3.01
CA SER A 61 13.05 9.69 -4.44
C SER A 61 11.97 9.04 -5.30
N TYR A 62 11.57 7.80 -4.99
CA TYR A 62 10.46 7.15 -5.66
C TYR A 62 9.16 7.93 -5.45
N LEU A 63 8.83 8.29 -4.20
CA LEU A 63 7.60 9.04 -3.90
C LEU A 63 7.57 10.41 -4.57
N GLU A 64 8.67 11.16 -4.56
CA GLU A 64 8.78 12.43 -5.29
C GLU A 64 8.48 12.24 -6.78
N GLY A 65 9.05 11.21 -7.40
CA GLY A 65 8.76 10.87 -8.80
C GLY A 65 7.32 10.38 -9.04
N VAL A 66 6.68 9.77 -8.05
CA VAL A 66 5.25 9.42 -8.13
C VAL A 66 4.38 10.67 -8.06
N GLU A 67 4.65 11.56 -7.11
CA GLU A 67 3.91 12.81 -6.90
C GLU A 67 4.01 13.73 -8.11
N ASP A 68 5.15 13.77 -8.81
CA ASP A 68 5.32 14.55 -10.03
C ASP A 68 4.47 14.07 -11.22
N VAL A 69 4.07 12.79 -11.23
CA VAL A 69 3.42 12.15 -12.39
C VAL A 69 1.95 11.82 -12.12
N MET A 70 1.55 11.76 -10.86
CA MET A 70 0.20 11.35 -10.47
C MET A 70 -0.65 12.52 -9.99
N ASP A 71 -1.95 12.42 -10.22
CA ASP A 71 -2.91 13.39 -9.70
C ASP A 71 -2.84 13.45 -8.17
N ALA A 72 -2.97 14.65 -7.61
CA ALA A 72 -2.92 14.93 -6.17
C ALA A 72 -4.00 14.20 -5.35
N SER A 73 -4.98 13.54 -5.99
CA SER A 73 -5.98 12.72 -5.33
C SER A 73 -5.48 11.33 -4.96
N ASN A 74 -4.34 10.90 -5.47
CA ASN A 74 -3.78 9.60 -5.14
C ASN A 74 -3.02 9.67 -3.82
N SER A 75 -3.28 8.70 -2.94
CA SER A 75 -2.54 8.61 -1.68
C SER A 75 -1.18 7.93 -1.90
N THR A 76 -0.17 8.47 -1.24
CA THR A 76 1.16 7.87 -1.13
C THR A 76 1.60 7.86 0.33
N ALA A 77 2.31 6.81 0.73
CA ALA A 77 2.82 6.69 2.09
C ALA A 77 4.15 5.93 2.11
N LEU A 78 5.03 6.33 3.02
CA LEU A 78 6.30 5.65 3.31
C LEU A 78 6.17 4.95 4.67
N PHE A 79 6.58 3.69 4.71
CA PHE A 79 6.55 2.86 5.90
C PHE A 79 7.95 2.32 6.18
N GLU A 80 8.34 2.38 7.45
CA GLU A 80 9.55 1.75 7.97
C GLU A 80 9.11 0.76 9.06
N VAL A 81 9.42 -0.52 8.86
CA VAL A 81 9.03 -1.63 9.72
C VAL A 81 10.24 -2.53 9.90
N ASP A 82 10.69 -2.70 11.14
CA ASP A 82 11.93 -3.38 11.49
C ASP A 82 13.13 -2.81 10.69
N ASP A 83 13.71 -3.62 9.79
CA ASP A 83 14.82 -3.26 8.90
C ASP A 83 14.38 -3.09 7.43
N ALA A 84 13.07 -3.02 7.18
CA ALA A 84 12.51 -2.95 5.83
C ALA A 84 11.77 -1.63 5.57
N ILE A 85 11.94 -1.12 4.36
CA ILE A 85 11.41 0.18 3.94
C ILE A 85 10.47 -0.05 2.76
N PHE A 86 9.26 0.45 2.87
CA PHE A 86 8.23 0.27 1.86
C PHE A 86 7.56 1.59 1.49
N THR A 87 7.06 1.68 0.26
CA THR A 87 6.08 2.70 -0.13
C THR A 87 4.78 2.03 -0.51
N LEU A 88 3.66 2.61 -0.08
CA LEU A 88 2.33 2.29 -0.58
C LEU A 88 1.87 3.43 -1.47
N THR A 89 1.44 3.12 -2.69
CA THR A 89 0.89 4.11 -3.61
C THR A 89 -0.42 3.61 -4.20
N GLU A 90 -1.45 4.46 -4.18
CA GLU A 90 -2.67 4.25 -4.95
C GLU A 90 -2.44 4.71 -6.39
N ARG A 91 -2.80 3.88 -7.37
CA ARG A 91 -2.70 4.26 -8.80
C ARG A 91 -3.97 3.91 -9.54
N PRO A 92 -4.39 4.71 -10.53
CA PRO A 92 -5.48 4.33 -11.42
C PRO A 92 -5.23 2.95 -12.02
N THR A 93 -6.24 2.09 -11.96
CA THR A 93 -6.17 0.78 -12.59
C THR A 93 -5.97 0.97 -14.09
N ARG A 94 -4.89 0.41 -14.64
CA ARG A 94 -4.59 0.56 -16.06
C ARG A 94 -5.64 -0.14 -16.91
N ALA A 95 -5.89 0.38 -18.11
CA ALA A 95 -6.88 -0.20 -19.02
C ALA A 95 -6.53 -1.64 -19.45
N ASP A 96 -5.25 -2.03 -19.38
CA ASP A 96 -4.77 -3.38 -19.65
C ASP A 96 -4.86 -4.33 -18.44
N TRP A 97 -5.30 -3.84 -17.28
CA TRP A 97 -5.53 -4.67 -16.10
C TRP A 97 -6.98 -5.16 -16.04
N PRO A 98 -7.21 -6.41 -15.62
CA PRO A 98 -8.56 -6.99 -15.63
C PRO A 98 -9.50 -6.36 -14.60
N ALA A 99 -8.93 -5.80 -13.52
CA ALA A 99 -9.62 -5.16 -12.41
C ALA A 99 -8.57 -4.41 -11.56
N PRO A 100 -8.97 -3.64 -10.53
CA PRO A 100 -8.07 -3.20 -9.48
C PRO A 100 -7.33 -4.38 -8.84
N MET A 101 -6.05 -4.20 -8.54
CA MET A 101 -5.17 -5.25 -8.01
C MET A 101 -4.27 -4.71 -6.90
N ILE A 102 -3.73 -5.60 -6.09
CA ILE A 102 -2.62 -5.31 -5.18
C ILE A 102 -1.35 -5.80 -5.86
N ILE A 103 -0.34 -4.94 -5.95
CA ILE A 103 0.92 -5.26 -6.62
C ILE A 103 2.04 -5.09 -5.60
N TYR A 104 2.70 -6.19 -5.28
CA TYR A 104 3.87 -6.23 -4.43
C TYR A 104 5.10 -6.20 -5.32
N VAL A 105 5.95 -5.21 -5.09
CA VAL A 105 7.20 -5.04 -5.82
C VAL A 105 8.34 -5.10 -4.83
N ALA A 106 9.31 -5.96 -5.10
CA ALA A 106 10.57 -6.00 -4.37
C ALA A 106 11.74 -5.90 -5.33
N GLU A 107 12.78 -5.22 -4.89
CA GLU A 107 14.09 -5.25 -5.52
C GLU A 107 15.03 -5.97 -4.57
N ILE A 108 15.58 -7.09 -5.04
CA ILE A 108 16.53 -7.92 -4.31
C ILE A 108 17.91 -7.52 -4.79
N TYR A 109 18.63 -6.81 -3.94
CA TYR A 109 19.98 -6.36 -4.22
C TYR A 109 20.98 -7.45 -3.80
N ASP A 110 22.01 -7.68 -4.60
CA ASP A 110 23.18 -8.41 -4.12
C ASP A 110 23.79 -7.61 -2.95
N ALA A 111 24.11 -8.29 -1.85
CA ALA A 111 24.43 -7.69 -0.55
C ALA A 111 25.63 -6.73 -0.55
N GLN A 112 26.32 -6.58 -1.69
CA GLN A 112 27.49 -5.73 -1.87
C GLN A 112 27.33 -4.64 -2.93
N ASN A 113 26.19 -4.53 -3.62
CA ASN A 113 26.06 -3.58 -4.72
C ASN A 113 24.61 -3.09 -4.93
N GLU A 114 24.45 -1.75 -4.97
CA GLU A 114 23.20 -1.11 -5.42
C GLU A 114 22.98 -1.29 -6.94
N ILE A 115 24.01 -1.73 -7.67
CA ILE A 115 23.97 -1.98 -9.10
C ILE A 115 23.72 -3.48 -9.34
N GLY A 116 22.49 -3.81 -9.74
CA GLY A 116 22.08 -5.17 -10.10
C GLY A 116 21.02 -5.75 -9.17
N ALA A 117 19.86 -5.08 -9.08
CA ALA A 117 18.72 -5.61 -8.35
C ALA A 117 17.91 -6.58 -9.22
N GLU A 118 17.61 -7.76 -8.69
CA GLU A 118 16.57 -8.61 -9.24
C GLU A 118 15.21 -8.01 -8.84
N HIS A 119 14.42 -7.64 -9.83
CA HIS A 119 13.07 -7.14 -9.62
C HIS A 119 12.09 -8.30 -9.48
N PHE A 120 11.27 -8.27 -8.45
CA PHE A 120 10.27 -9.29 -8.17
C PHE A 120 8.90 -8.64 -8.02
N GLU A 121 7.93 -9.15 -8.76
CA GLU A 121 6.55 -8.68 -8.73
C GLU A 121 5.60 -9.84 -8.39
N ILE A 122 4.78 -9.65 -7.35
CA ILE A 122 3.59 -10.49 -7.10
C ILE A 122 2.37 -9.61 -7.30
N VAL A 123 1.41 -10.12 -8.07
CA VAL A 123 0.12 -9.46 -8.27
C VAL A 123 -0.97 -10.28 -7.61
N VAL A 124 -1.86 -9.61 -6.89
CA VAL A 124 -3.05 -10.20 -6.30
C VAL A 124 -4.28 -9.58 -6.96
N GLY A 125 -5.02 -10.42 -7.68
CA GLY A 125 -6.24 -10.05 -8.36
C GLY A 125 -7.47 -10.06 -7.44
N PRO A 126 -8.67 -9.86 -8.01
CA PRO A 126 -9.92 -9.86 -7.24
C PRO A 126 -10.32 -11.22 -6.65
N ASP A 127 -9.61 -12.28 -6.99
CA ASP A 127 -9.78 -13.63 -6.42
C ASP A 127 -8.89 -13.88 -5.20
N GLY A 128 -8.05 -12.90 -4.84
CA GLY A 128 -7.16 -12.95 -3.69
C GLY A 128 -5.99 -13.93 -3.85
N GLN A 129 -5.78 -14.50 -5.04
CA GLN A 129 -4.68 -15.43 -5.26
C GLN A 129 -3.42 -14.67 -5.73
N PRO A 130 -2.27 -14.87 -5.06
CA PRO A 130 -1.02 -14.25 -5.48
C PRO A 130 -0.43 -14.97 -6.70
N GLU A 131 -0.17 -14.20 -7.75
CA GLU A 131 0.48 -14.66 -8.96
C GLU A 131 1.84 -13.96 -9.12
N PRO A 132 2.95 -14.70 -9.10
CA PRO A 132 4.25 -14.15 -9.48
C PRO A 132 4.22 -13.72 -10.95
N ARG A 133 4.66 -12.50 -11.23
CA ARG A 133 4.91 -12.05 -12.61
C ARG A 133 6.41 -12.08 -12.85
N GLU A 134 6.85 -12.98 -13.73
CA GLU A 134 8.27 -13.08 -14.09
C GLU A 134 8.77 -11.80 -14.76
N LEU A 135 10.00 -11.44 -14.38
CA LEU A 135 10.88 -10.45 -14.97
C LEU A 135 10.86 -10.52 -16.51
N LEU A 136 10.29 -9.52 -17.17
CA LEU A 136 10.72 -9.20 -18.53
C LEU A 136 12.11 -8.56 -18.43
N GLY A 137 13.12 -9.42 -18.31
CA GLY A 137 14.46 -9.11 -18.78
C GLY A 137 14.46 -9.19 -20.30
N VAL A 138 14.41 -8.04 -20.97
CA VAL A 138 15.00 -7.85 -22.31
C VAL A 138 15.71 -6.52 -22.34
#